data_AF-A0A914R4T2-F1
#
_entry.id   AF-A0A914R4T2-F1
#
_cell.length_a   1.000
_cell.length_b   1.000
_cell.length_c   1.000
_cell.angle_alpha   90.00
_cell.angle_beta   90.00
_cell.angle_gamma   90.00
#
_symmetry.space_group_name_H-M   'P 1'
#
loop_
_entity.id
_entity.type
_entity.pdbx_description
1 polymer ?
#
loop_
_entity_poly.entity_id
_entity_poly.type
_entity_poly.pdbx_seq_one_letter_code
_entity_poly.pdbx_strand_id
1 'polypeptide(L)'
;RRRRVEGKKRKWEGSFADPCRGLIVWPTQTPDPLYVQTTLYGDTTTREYDDKEWTLVVEECTAKGKRRTIAAVNLNMRLFVQVFITMVAFVVSVGIEP
;
A
#
# COMPACT_ATOMS: atom_id res chain seq x y z
N ARG A 1 3.21 19.56 2.38
CA ARG A 1 2.77 18.87 3.62
C ARG A 1 2.59 17.38 3.32
N ARG A 2 3.39 16.48 3.89
CA ARG A 2 3.27 15.03 3.71
C ARG A 2 2.04 14.54 4.50
N ARG A 3 0.90 14.35 3.83
CA ARG A 3 -0.29 13.76 4.47
C ARG A 3 -0.09 12.25 4.49
N ARG A 4 0.09 11.68 5.68
CA ARG A 4 0.04 10.23 5.88
C ARG A 4 -1.43 9.82 5.90
N VAL A 5 -1.80 8.87 5.05
CA VAL A 5 -3.10 8.20 5.07
C VAL A 5 -2.87 6.79 5.58
N GLU A 6 -3.61 6.35 6.58
CA GLU A 6 -3.50 5.02 7.16
C GLU A 6 -4.87 4.35 7.25
N GLY A 7 -4.92 3.04 6.99
CA GLY A 7 -6.12 2.22 7.13
C GLY A 7 -6.29 1.70 8.56
N LYS A 8 -7.37 0.94 8.78
CA LYS A 8 -7.61 0.32 10.08
C LYS A 8 -6.57 -0.76 10.36
N LYS A 9 -6.04 -0.77 11.58
CA LYS A 9 -5.18 -1.85 12.07
C LYS A 9 -5.95 -3.17 12.01
N ARG A 10 -5.31 -4.22 11.50
CA ARG A 10 -5.89 -5.57 11.47
C ARG A 10 -4.97 -6.56 12.18
N LYS A 11 -5.58 -7.61 12.71
CA LYS A 11 -4.85 -8.74 13.29
C LYS A 11 -4.31 -9.60 12.16
N TRP A 12 -3.07 -10.05 12.32
CA TRP A 12 -2.44 -11.02 11.45
C TRP A 12 -3.09 -12.41 11.62
N GLU A 13 -3.42 -13.08 10.51
CA GLU A 13 -3.78 -14.50 10.49
C GLU A 13 -2.60 -15.30 9.93
N GLY A 14 -2.12 -16.30 10.66
CA GLY A 14 -1.01 -17.15 10.21
C GLY A 14 -1.39 -17.93 8.96
N SER A 15 -0.47 -18.02 7.99
CA SER A 15 -0.64 -18.94 6.87
C SER A 15 -0.47 -20.37 7.37
N PHE A 16 -1.47 -21.23 7.12
CA PHE A 16 -1.36 -22.66 7.44
C PHE A 16 -0.38 -23.41 6.52
N ALA A 17 0.03 -22.80 5.40
CA ALA A 17 0.78 -23.49 4.35
C ALA A 17 2.31 -23.43 4.51
N ASP A 18 2.84 -22.37 5.11
CA ASP A 18 4.29 -22.19 5.28
C ASP A 18 4.57 -21.36 6.55
N PRO A 19 5.15 -21.97 7.61
CA PRO A 19 5.49 -21.27 8.85
C PRO A 19 6.48 -20.11 8.66
N CYS A 20 7.28 -20.14 7.60
CA CYS A 20 8.30 -19.15 7.27
C CYS A 20 7.80 -18.09 6.27
N ARG A 21 6.58 -18.23 5.75
CA ARG A 21 5.99 -17.27 4.80
C ARG A 21 4.59 -16.87 5.21
N GLY A 22 4.49 -15.60 5.60
CA GLY A 22 3.24 -14.94 5.80
C GLY A 22 2.66 -14.39 4.50
N LEU A 23 1.44 -14.75 4.14
CA LEU A 23 0.69 -14.10 3.07
C LEU A 23 -0.33 -13.14 3.68
N ILE A 24 -0.18 -11.84 3.43
CA ILE A 24 -1.22 -10.88 3.80
C ILE A 24 -2.20 -10.75 2.64
N VAL A 25 -3.39 -11.30 2.83
CA VAL A 25 -4.53 -11.06 1.94
C VAL A 25 -5.54 -10.20 2.68
N TRP A 26 -5.95 -9.10 2.07
CA TRP A 26 -7.11 -8.36 2.54
C TRP A 26 -8.37 -9.07 2.03
N PRO A 27 -9.16 -9.73 2.90
CA PRO A 27 -10.32 -10.48 2.44
C PRO A 27 -11.31 -9.54 1.78
N THR A 28 -11.80 -9.93 0.59
CA THR A 28 -12.78 -9.18 -0.20
C THR A 28 -14.07 -8.89 0.59
N GLN A 29 -14.37 -9.70 1.60
CA GLN A 29 -15.54 -9.57 2.47
C GLN A 29 -15.41 -8.46 3.52
N THR A 30 -14.21 -7.93 3.73
CA THR A 30 -13.97 -6.80 4.65
C THR A 30 -13.08 -5.76 3.97
N PRO A 31 -13.56 -5.14 2.87
CA PRO A 31 -12.78 -4.13 2.17
C PRO A 31 -12.64 -2.89 3.07
N ASP A 32 -11.40 -2.41 3.25
CA ASP A 32 -11.11 -1.13 3.91
C ASP A 32 -10.35 -0.26 2.91
N PRO A 33 -11.04 0.25 1.87
CA PRO A 33 -10.40 1.00 0.80
C PRO A 33 -9.88 2.34 1.34
N LEU A 34 -8.63 2.67 1.01
CA LEU A 34 -8.06 3.98 1.30
C LEU A 34 -8.25 4.89 0.10
N TYR A 35 -9.03 5.95 0.28
CA TYR A 35 -9.19 6.99 -0.73
C TYR A 35 -8.14 8.08 -0.52
N VAL A 36 -7.31 8.30 -1.53
CA VAL A 36 -6.28 9.34 -1.51
C VAL A 36 -6.41 10.21 -2.74
N GLN A 37 -6.59 11.51 -2.54
CA GLN A 37 -6.59 12.49 -3.62
C GLN A 37 -5.22 13.14 -3.74
N THR A 38 -4.71 13.20 -4.97
CA THR A 38 -3.39 13.76 -5.28
C THR A 38 -3.47 14.67 -6.49
N THR A 39 -2.75 15.78 -6.45
CA THR A 39 -2.59 16.69 -7.59
C THR A 39 -1.28 16.39 -8.30
N LEU A 40 -1.32 16.22 -9.62
CA LEU A 40 -0.14 16.11 -10.48
C LEU A 40 0.07 17.42 -11.23
N TYR A 41 1.33 17.79 -11.39
CA TYR A 41 1.75 18.89 -12.25
C TYR A 41 2.21 18.31 -13.59
N GLY A 42 2.28 19.12 -14.63
CA GLY A 42 2.60 18.67 -15.97
C GLY A 42 2.57 19.78 -16.99
N ASP A 43 2.94 19.45 -18.21
CA ASP A 43 2.95 20.36 -19.36
C ASP A 43 1.64 20.20 -20.15
N THR A 44 0.93 21.32 -20.30
CA THR A 44 -0.35 21.39 -21.02
C THR A 44 -0.21 21.21 -22.53
N THR A 45 0.98 21.50 -23.07
CA THR A 45 1.31 21.39 -24.50
C THR A 45 1.55 19.95 -24.90
N THR A 46 2.38 19.23 -24.13
CA THR A 46 2.72 17.81 -24.37
C THR A 46 1.65 16.85 -23.82
N ARG A 47 0.76 17.35 -22.94
CA ARG A 47 -0.22 16.56 -22.18
C ARG A 47 0.42 15.49 -21.30
N GLU A 48 1.67 15.73 -20.88
CA GLU A 48 2.39 14.84 -19.98
C GLU A 48 2.39 15.38 -18.55
N TYR A 49 2.26 14.49 -17.58
CA TYR A 49 2.39 14.82 -16.16
C TYR A 49 3.81 14.54 -15.68
N ASP A 50 4.29 15.35 -14.74
CA ASP A 50 5.54 15.13 -14.02
C ASP A 50 5.46 13.87 -13.16
N ASP A 51 6.61 13.23 -12.96
CA ASP A 51 6.74 12.08 -12.07
C ASP A 51 6.41 12.49 -10.63
N LYS A 52 5.66 11.61 -9.95
CA LYS A 52 5.30 11.82 -8.55
C LYS A 52 5.41 10.53 -7.77
N GLU A 53 6.56 10.36 -7.14
CA GLU A 53 6.91 9.18 -6.35
C GLU A 53 6.17 9.13 -5.01
N TRP A 54 5.46 8.03 -4.80
CA TRP A 54 4.78 7.66 -3.58
C TRP A 54 5.41 6.38 -3.02
N THR A 55 5.45 6.25 -1.70
CA THR A 55 5.82 5.00 -1.04
C THR A 55 4.63 4.51 -0.24
N LEU A 56 4.08 3.36 -0.61
CA LEU A 56 3.14 2.63 0.21
C LEU A 56 3.93 1.76 1.17
N VAL A 57 3.55 1.78 2.45
CA VAL A 57 4.24 1.07 3.52
C VAL A 57 3.23 0.22 4.26
N VAL A 58 3.57 -1.06 4.47
CA VAL A 58 2.88 -1.93 5.40
C VAL A 58 3.69 -1.99 6.68
N GLU A 59 3.04 -1.67 7.80
CA GLU A 59 3.66 -1.67 9.11
C GLU A 59 2.99 -2.71 10.01
N GLU A 60 3.82 -3.48 10.70
CA GLU A 60 3.41 -4.27 11.84
C GLU A 60 3.32 -3.35 13.08
N CYS A 61 2.20 -3.42 13.80
CA CYS A 61 2.04 -2.79 15.11
C CYS A 61 2.15 -3.84 16.21
N THR A 62 3.24 -3.82 16.97
CA THR A 62 3.39 -4.71 18.13
C THR A 62 2.40 -4.34 19.26
N ALA A 63 2.13 -5.29 20.17
CA ALA A 63 1.29 -5.06 21.35
C ALA A 63 1.79 -3.89 22.24
N LYS A 64 3.09 -3.58 22.18
CA LYS A 64 3.73 -2.47 22.90
C LYS A 64 3.65 -1.13 22.13
N GLY A 65 2.94 -1.08 21.01
CA GLY A 65 2.77 0.13 20.19
C GLY A 65 3.92 0.46 19.25
N LYS A 66 5.01 -0.32 19.26
CA LYS A 66 6.11 -0.16 18.29
C LYS A 66 5.62 -0.50 16.88
N ARG A 67 5.88 0.38 15.94
CA ARG A 67 5.59 0.20 14.50
C ARG A 67 6.88 -0.27 13.79
N ARG A 68 6.81 -1.35 13.02
CA ARG A 68 7.91 -1.86 12.20
C ARG A 68 7.44 -1.95 10.75
N THR A 69 8.18 -1.34 9.82
CA THR A 69 7.93 -1.55 8.39
C THR A 69 8.28 -2.99 8.01
N ILE A 70 7.30 -3.70 7.43
CA ILE A 70 7.46 -5.09 6.97
C ILE A 70 7.43 -5.21 5.45
N ALA A 71 6.87 -4.21 4.75
CA ALA A 71 6.96 -4.09 3.30
C ALA A 71 6.84 -2.62 2.88
N ALA A 72 7.46 -2.28 1.75
CA ALA A 72 7.31 -0.98 1.11
C ALA A 72 7.34 -1.13 -0.41
N VAL A 73 6.54 -0.34 -1.12
CA VAL A 73 6.53 -0.29 -2.58
C VAL A 73 6.52 1.17 -3.04
N ASN A 74 7.36 1.48 -4.01
CA ASN A 74 7.39 2.80 -4.64
C ASN A 74 6.47 2.79 -5.86
N LEU A 75 5.69 3.85 -6.01
CA LEU A 75 4.73 4.05 -7.07
C LEU A 75 4.92 5.43 -7.68
N ASN A 76 5.01 5.49 -9.00
CA ASN A 76 4.91 6.75 -9.71
C ASN A 76 3.45 7.04 -10.05
N MET A 77 2.88 8.07 -9.41
CA MET A 77 1.47 8.42 -9.58
C MET A 77 1.12 8.91 -11.00
N ARG A 78 2.11 9.34 -11.79
CA ARG A 78 1.94 9.65 -13.22
C ARG A 78 1.33 8.47 -13.98
N LEU A 79 1.72 7.25 -13.64
CA LEU A 79 1.29 6.02 -14.32
C LEU A 79 -0.19 5.67 -14.09
N PHE A 80 -0.85 6.33 -13.11
CA PHE A 80 -2.21 6.00 -12.70
C PHE A 80 -3.27 7.01 -13.18
N VAL A 81 -2.89 8.00 -14.00
CA VAL A 81 -3.81 9.06 -14.45
C VAL A 81 -4.85 8.58 -15.46
N GLN A 82 -4.50 7.61 -16.32
CA GLN A 82 -5.37 7.14 -17.41
C GLN A 82 -6.24 5.94 -17.04
N VAL A 83 -6.08 5.38 -15.83
CA VAL A 83 -6.81 4.18 -15.44
C VAL A 83 -8.07 4.58 -14.69
N PHE A 84 -9.22 4.53 -15.38
CA PHE A 84 -10.53 4.81 -14.82
C PHE A 84 -10.81 3.87 -13.63
N ILE A 85 -10.57 4.36 -12.41
CA ILE A 85 -10.82 3.67 -11.13
C ILE A 85 -10.04 2.34 -11.02
N THR A 86 -8.77 2.42 -10.64
CA THR A 86 -8.00 1.24 -10.23
C THR A 86 -8.24 0.93 -8.76
N MET A 87 -8.94 -0.18 -8.50
CA MET A 87 -8.77 -0.85 -7.22
C MET A 87 -7.47 -1.65 -7.29
N VAL A 88 -6.37 -1.06 -6.82
CA VAL A 88 -5.07 -1.74 -6.79
C VAL A 88 -5.07 -2.70 -5.59
N ALA A 89 -5.08 -4.00 -5.87
CA ALA A 89 -4.89 -5.03 -4.86
C ALA A 89 -3.38 -5.24 -4.64
N PHE A 90 -2.93 -5.09 -3.40
CA PHE A 90 -1.55 -5.37 -3.01
C PHE A 90 -1.51 -6.71 -2.30
N VAL A 91 -0.70 -7.63 -2.81
CA VAL A 91 -0.39 -8.90 -2.15
C VAL A 91 1.01 -8.79 -1.58
N VAL A 92 1.15 -8.94 -0.26
CA VAL A 92 2.45 -8.86 0.41
C VAL A 92 2.81 -10.24 0.94
N SER A 93 3.95 -10.76 0.50
CA SER A 93 4.59 -11.93 1.09
C SER A 93 5.68 -11.46 2.04
N VAL A 94 5.55 -11.81 3.32
CA VAL A 94 6.53 -11.46 4.36
C VAL A 94 7.26 -12.73 4.77
N GLY A 95 8.59 -12.70 4.71
CA GLY A 95 9.42 -13.75 5.30
C GLY A 95 9.35 -13.66 6.82
N ILE A 96 8.91 -14.72 7.48
CA ILE A 96 8.94 -14.85 8.94
C ILE A 96 10.25 -15.56 9.25
N GLU A 97 11.25 -14.82 9.72
CA GLU A 97 12.43 -15.43 10.34
C GLU A 97 12.03 -15.99 11.71
N PRO A 98 12.43 -17.23 12.04
CA PRO A 98 12.08 -17.90 13.30
C PRO A 98 12.69 -17.23 14.55
#